data_AF-A0A9E5MPC0-F1
#
_entry.id   AF-A0A9E5MPC0-F1
#
_cell.length_a   1.000
_cell.length_b   1.000
_cell.length_c   1.000
_cell.angle_alpha   90.00
_cell.angle_beta   90.00
_cell.angle_gamma   90.00
#
_symmetry.space_group_name_H-M   'P 1'
#
loop_
_entity.id
_entity.type
_entity.pdbx_description
1 polymer ?
#
loop_
_entity_poly.entity_id
_entity_poly.type
_entity_poly.pdbx_seq_one_letter_code
_entity_poly.pdbx_strand_id
1 'polypeptide(L)'
;MLQFHLSKDAAKDLNAHLGDNEPVNYQGMQWYLHRITVARRKCIVAMELQSRFAMVFCGLTKPDFERFPDIFFERLMREALLSLEQIVELQDSQMRSVMELGLSIAEDQVYQTGSDRSVMAHINDVAYLLRQCVEDGYPLPEEDWDAMAFGGKANSMLRKTKHHKDYFYPKEHFGEFWEGLLRAMEAEGNGGLAVDELKKAAVADVPADNVVYVDFRMRK
;
A
#
# COMPACT_ATOMS: atom_id res chain seq x y z
N MET A 1 -10.07 2.29 6.53
CA MET A 1 -10.12 0.83 6.66
C MET A 1 -9.08 0.19 5.77
N LEU A 2 -8.24 -0.67 6.35
CA LEU A 2 -7.26 -1.50 5.66
C LEU A 2 -7.79 -2.94 5.60
N GLN A 3 -7.80 -3.54 4.42
CA GLN A 3 -8.18 -4.95 4.26
C GLN A 3 -7.03 -5.72 3.65
N PHE A 4 -6.59 -6.76 4.36
CA PHE A 4 -5.43 -7.57 4.03
C PHE A 4 -5.85 -8.94 3.51
N HIS A 5 -5.34 -9.29 2.34
CA HIS A 5 -5.53 -10.57 1.67
C HIS A 5 -4.25 -11.39 1.74
N LEU A 6 -4.26 -12.39 2.60
CA LEU A 6 -3.12 -13.23 2.86
C LEU A 6 -3.08 -14.41 1.89
N SER A 7 -1.95 -14.56 1.21
CA SER A 7 -1.62 -15.83 0.57
C SER A 7 -1.58 -16.97 1.59
N LYS A 8 -1.77 -18.23 1.15
CA LYS A 8 -1.71 -19.41 2.03
C LYS A 8 -0.47 -19.46 2.92
N ASP A 9 0.63 -18.95 2.40
CA ASP A 9 1.91 -18.95 3.09
C ASP A 9 2.06 -17.80 4.08
N ALA A 10 1.53 -16.61 3.77
CA ALA A 10 1.45 -15.51 4.73
C ALA A 10 0.47 -15.82 5.87
N ALA A 11 -0.66 -16.46 5.57
CA ALA A 11 -1.67 -16.85 6.55
C ALA A 11 -1.14 -17.81 7.62
N LYS A 12 -0.12 -18.64 7.32
CA LYS A 12 0.52 -19.50 8.33
C LYS A 12 1.23 -18.67 9.40
N ASP A 13 1.89 -17.60 9.00
CA ASP A 13 2.70 -16.76 9.88
C ASP A 13 1.87 -15.67 10.56
N LEU A 14 0.83 -15.17 9.90
CA LEU A 14 -0.08 -14.12 10.41
C LEU A 14 -1.43 -14.68 10.90
N ASN A 15 -1.49 -15.96 11.29
CA ASN A 15 -2.75 -16.62 11.66
C ASN A 15 -3.45 -15.96 12.86
N ALA A 16 -2.69 -15.34 13.77
CA ALA A 16 -3.23 -14.69 14.96
C ALA A 16 -4.09 -13.46 14.62
N HIS A 17 -3.93 -12.89 13.43
CA HIS A 17 -4.65 -11.71 12.97
C HIS A 17 -5.85 -12.05 12.08
N LEU A 18 -5.96 -13.30 11.62
CA LEU A 18 -7.06 -13.72 10.74
C LEU A 18 -8.40 -13.52 11.44
N GLY A 19 -9.25 -12.71 10.82
CA GLY A 19 -10.65 -12.53 11.18
C GLY A 19 -11.58 -13.35 10.31
N ASP A 20 -12.87 -13.07 10.45
CA ASP A 20 -13.88 -13.58 9.53
C ASP A 20 -13.67 -12.99 8.13
N ASN A 21 -14.09 -13.73 7.10
CA ASN A 21 -14.04 -13.22 5.74
C ASN A 21 -15.06 -12.10 5.58
N GLU A 22 -14.56 -10.89 5.36
CA GLU A 22 -15.39 -9.74 5.03
C GLU A 22 -15.51 -9.56 3.51
N PRO A 23 -16.64 -9.00 3.04
CA PRO A 23 -16.75 -8.55 1.66
C PRO A 23 -15.59 -7.61 1.30
N VAL A 24 -15.11 -7.68 0.06
CA VAL A 24 -14.08 -6.76 -0.42
C VAL A 24 -14.64 -5.34 -0.40
N ASN A 25 -14.04 -4.48 0.42
CA ASN A 25 -14.38 -3.07 0.47
C ASN A 25 -13.54 -2.28 -0.55
N TYR A 26 -14.04 -2.13 -1.77
CA TYR A 26 -13.34 -1.39 -2.82
C TYR A 26 -13.13 0.10 -2.51
N GLN A 27 -13.74 0.64 -1.45
CA GLN A 27 -13.52 2.01 -0.96
C GLN A 27 -12.40 2.09 0.09
N GLY A 28 -11.96 0.94 0.62
CA GLY A 28 -10.81 0.83 1.54
C GLY A 28 -9.53 0.46 0.80
N MET A 29 -8.39 0.58 1.47
CA MET A 29 -7.12 0.15 0.89
C MET A 29 -6.99 -1.36 0.98
N GLN A 30 -6.82 -2.00 -0.18
CA GLN A 30 -6.74 -3.45 -0.30
C GLN A 30 -5.28 -3.86 -0.46
N TRP A 31 -4.76 -4.61 0.51
CA TRP A 31 -3.36 -5.05 0.54
C TRP A 31 -3.25 -6.56 0.37
N TYR A 32 -2.41 -7.02 -0.54
CA TYR A 32 -2.13 -8.44 -0.74
C TYR A 32 -0.76 -8.79 -0.20
N LEU A 33 -0.72 -9.77 0.70
CA LEU A 33 0.49 -10.16 1.41
C LEU A 33 0.93 -11.56 0.99
N HIS A 34 2.17 -11.64 0.54
CA HIS A 34 2.82 -12.90 0.21
C HIS A 34 4.08 -13.12 1.02
N ARG A 35 4.16 -14.29 1.66
CA ARG A 35 5.36 -14.70 2.38
C ARG A 35 6.29 -15.45 1.43
N ILE A 36 7.50 -14.93 1.30
CA ILE A 36 8.62 -15.56 0.61
C ILE A 36 9.75 -15.87 1.61
N THR A 37 10.71 -16.67 1.17
CA THR A 37 11.96 -16.91 1.89
C THR A 37 13.12 -16.46 1.02
N VAL A 38 13.98 -15.59 1.53
CA VAL A 38 15.19 -15.07 0.87
C VAL A 38 16.34 -15.18 1.87
N ALA A 39 17.50 -15.69 1.45
CA ALA A 39 18.65 -15.93 2.33
C ALA A 39 18.31 -16.66 3.64
N ARG A 40 17.41 -17.67 3.58
CA ARG A 40 16.89 -18.43 4.74
C ARG A 40 16.10 -17.61 5.77
N ARG A 41 15.73 -16.37 5.45
CA ARG A 41 14.90 -15.49 6.28
C ARG A 41 13.51 -15.34 5.68
N LYS A 42 12.50 -15.29 6.54
CA LYS A 42 11.11 -15.03 6.12
C LYS A 42 10.97 -13.55 5.78
N CYS A 43 10.29 -13.28 4.66
CA CYS A 43 9.99 -11.93 4.23
C CYS A 43 8.52 -11.85 3.80
N ILE A 44 7.87 -10.72 4.08
CA ILE A 44 6.55 -10.39 3.54
C ILE A 44 6.74 -9.35 2.45
N VAL A 45 6.17 -9.64 1.28
CA VAL A 45 5.90 -8.63 0.24
C VAL A 45 4.44 -8.25 0.37
N ALA A 46 4.17 -7.00 0.73
CA ALA A 46 2.85 -6.42 0.76
C ALA A 46 2.67 -5.52 -0.47
N MET A 47 1.55 -5.66 -1.16
CA MET A 47 1.25 -4.85 -2.34
C MET A 47 -0.18 -4.30 -2.30
N GLU A 48 -0.31 -3.00 -2.48
CA GLU A 48 -1.61 -2.34 -2.58
C GLU A 48 -2.24 -2.61 -3.96
N LEU A 49 -3.55 -2.88 -3.98
CA LEU A 49 -4.29 -3.35 -5.16
C LEU A 49 -4.28 -2.36 -6.32
N GLN A 50 -4.50 -1.07 -6.05
CA GLN A 50 -4.72 -0.05 -7.09
C GLN A 50 -3.40 0.47 -7.64
N SER A 51 -2.57 1.03 -6.76
CA SER A 51 -1.27 1.64 -7.05
C SER A 51 -0.16 0.61 -7.34
N ARG A 52 -0.35 -0.67 -6.97
CA ARG A 52 0.72 -1.68 -6.99
C ARG A 52 1.95 -1.27 -6.19
N PHE A 53 1.78 -0.34 -5.26
CA PHE A 53 2.82 0.07 -4.34
C PHE A 53 3.19 -1.11 -3.47
N ALA A 54 4.49 -1.40 -3.40
CA ALA A 54 5.03 -2.53 -2.70
C ALA A 54 5.81 -2.08 -1.47
N MET A 55 5.61 -2.78 -0.36
CA MET A 55 6.46 -2.72 0.82
C MET A 55 7.03 -4.11 1.09
N VAL A 56 8.27 -4.16 1.57
CA VAL A 56 8.92 -5.41 1.99
C VAL A 56 9.27 -5.35 3.46
N PHE A 57 9.05 -6.46 4.14
CA PHE A 57 9.38 -6.67 5.54
C PHE A 57 10.23 -7.93 5.61
N CYS A 58 11.55 -7.78 5.77
CA CYS A 58 12.48 -8.89 5.74
C CYS A 58 13.02 -9.21 7.12
N GLY A 59 13.47 -10.44 7.32
CA GLY A 59 14.09 -10.84 8.58
C GLY A 59 13.11 -11.09 9.73
N LEU A 60 11.79 -11.06 9.47
CA LEU A 60 10.74 -11.17 10.48
C LEU A 60 10.86 -12.42 11.35
N THR A 61 10.77 -12.21 12.66
CA THR A 61 10.72 -13.22 13.70
C THR A 61 9.28 -13.49 14.14
N LYS A 62 9.08 -14.49 15.01
CA LYS A 62 7.74 -14.79 15.54
C LYS A 62 7.12 -13.59 16.30
N PRO A 63 7.84 -12.91 17.22
CA PRO A 63 7.34 -11.66 17.82
C PRO A 63 6.95 -10.58 16.81
N ASP A 64 7.68 -10.46 15.71
CA ASP A 64 7.36 -9.46 14.68
C ASP A 64 6.06 -9.80 13.95
N PHE A 65 5.79 -11.09 13.68
CA PHE A 65 4.49 -11.50 13.14
C PHE A 65 3.33 -11.23 14.10
N GLU A 66 3.55 -11.37 15.41
CA GLU A 66 2.54 -11.03 16.43
C GLU A 66 2.26 -9.52 16.46
N ARG A 67 3.26 -8.68 16.20
CA ARG A 67 3.15 -7.20 16.15
C ARG A 67 3.00 -6.63 14.73
N PHE A 68 2.72 -7.48 13.74
CA PHE A 68 2.73 -7.07 12.34
C PHE A 68 1.79 -5.89 12.01
N PRO A 69 0.58 -5.77 12.57
CA PRO A 69 -0.28 -4.60 12.35
C PRO A 69 0.39 -3.26 12.67
N ASP A 70 1.15 -3.19 13.78
CA ASP A 70 1.85 -1.98 14.19
C ASP A 70 3.04 -1.70 13.25
N ILE A 71 3.84 -2.72 12.97
CA ILE A 71 5.01 -2.63 12.07
C ILE A 71 4.58 -2.17 10.68
N PHE A 72 3.48 -2.75 10.17
CA PHE A 72 2.90 -2.37 8.89
C PHE A 72 2.45 -0.92 8.90
N PHE A 73 1.73 -0.49 9.94
CA PHE A 73 1.22 0.87 10.04
C PHE A 73 2.34 1.91 10.13
N GLU A 74 3.34 1.69 10.98
CA GLU A 74 4.50 2.57 11.09
C GLU A 74 5.20 2.73 9.74
N ARG A 75 5.36 1.63 9.00
CA ARG A 75 5.96 1.66 7.66
C ARG A 75 5.07 2.35 6.63
N LEU A 76 3.77 2.07 6.64
CA LEU A 76 2.80 2.70 5.75
C LEU A 76 2.86 4.23 5.87
N MET A 77 2.94 4.75 7.09
CA MET A 77 2.95 6.20 7.29
C MET A 77 4.21 6.87 6.76
N ARG A 78 5.38 6.24 6.95
CA ARG A 78 6.64 6.73 6.38
C ARG A 78 6.59 6.75 4.85
N GLU A 79 6.07 5.69 4.23
CA GLU A 79 5.94 5.59 2.78
C GLU A 79 4.91 6.57 2.21
N ALA A 80 3.82 6.82 2.93
CA ALA A 80 2.80 7.81 2.56
C ALA A 80 3.39 9.22 2.53
N LEU A 81 4.07 9.64 3.61
CA LEU A 81 4.73 10.94 3.68
C LEU A 81 5.80 11.09 2.60
N LEU A 82 6.67 10.09 2.44
CA LEU A 82 7.72 10.13 1.43
C LEU A 82 7.16 10.22 0.00
N SER A 83 6.08 9.48 -0.29
CA SER A 83 5.45 9.50 -1.62
C SER A 83 4.75 10.83 -1.90
N LEU A 84 4.14 11.45 -0.89
CA LEU A 84 3.56 12.79 -1.00
C LEU A 84 4.62 13.85 -1.27
N GLU A 85 5.75 13.81 -0.57
CA GLU A 85 6.85 14.77 -0.75
C GLU A 85 7.46 14.74 -2.16
N GLN A 86 7.24 13.66 -2.93
CA GLN A 86 7.64 13.62 -4.35
C GLN A 86 6.75 14.49 -5.26
N ILE A 87 5.56 14.88 -4.79
CA ILE A 87 4.52 15.53 -5.58
C ILE A 87 4.25 16.94 -5.05
N VAL A 88 4.22 17.12 -3.74
CA VAL A 88 3.91 18.38 -3.07
C VAL A 88 4.87 18.67 -1.92
N GLU A 89 5.19 19.94 -1.70
CA GLU A 89 5.95 20.37 -0.52
C GLU A 89 5.00 20.43 0.68
N LEU A 90 5.12 19.45 1.58
CA LEU A 90 4.25 19.33 2.76
C LEU A 90 4.65 20.34 3.85
N GLN A 91 3.66 21.05 4.37
CA GLN A 91 3.80 21.82 5.60
C GLN A 91 3.60 20.93 6.83
N ASP A 92 4.15 21.32 8.00
CA ASP A 92 3.99 20.59 9.27
C ASP A 92 2.54 20.25 9.61
N SER A 93 1.60 21.16 9.31
CA SER A 93 0.16 20.92 9.54
C SER A 93 -0.38 19.81 8.64
N GLN A 94 0.05 19.76 7.38
CA GLN A 94 -0.36 18.73 6.43
C GLN A 94 0.25 17.38 6.78
N MET A 95 1.51 17.34 7.25
CA MET A 95 2.12 16.11 7.76
C MET A 95 1.30 15.53 8.92
N ARG A 96 0.84 16.37 9.87
CA ARG A 96 -0.03 15.93 10.96
C ARG A 96 -1.37 15.40 10.45
N SER A 97 -1.98 16.09 9.50
CA SER A 97 -3.23 15.63 8.87
C SER A 97 -3.10 14.28 8.19
N VAL A 98 -1.99 14.04 7.49
CA VAL A 98 -1.70 12.73 6.89
C VAL A 98 -1.59 11.64 7.97
N MET A 99 -0.94 11.93 9.10
CA MET A 99 -0.86 11.01 10.23
C MET A 99 -2.24 10.70 10.83
N GLU A 100 -3.09 11.71 11.00
CA GLU A 100 -4.46 11.55 11.51
C GLU A 100 -5.33 10.72 10.55
N LEU A 101 -5.26 11.01 9.25
CA LEU A 101 -5.91 10.20 8.20
C LEU A 101 -5.42 8.76 8.23
N GLY A 102 -4.11 8.57 8.36
CA GLY A 102 -3.49 7.26 8.49
C GLY A 102 -4.04 6.46 9.67
N LEU A 103 -4.10 7.06 10.86
CA LEU A 103 -4.65 6.45 12.06
C LEU A 103 -6.12 6.05 11.85
N SER A 104 -6.94 6.93 11.26
CA SER A 104 -8.35 6.63 10.94
C SER A 104 -8.48 5.50 9.92
N ILE A 105 -7.59 5.43 8.92
CA ILE A 105 -7.60 4.35 7.93
C ILE A 105 -7.22 3.02 8.59
N ALA A 106 -6.30 3.04 9.54
CA ALA A 106 -5.74 1.86 10.21
C ALA A 106 -6.51 1.40 11.46
N GLU A 107 -7.51 2.15 11.93
CA GLU A 107 -8.35 1.79 13.09
C GLU A 107 -9.01 0.41 12.90
N ASP A 108 -9.50 0.16 11.69
CA ASP A 108 -10.09 -1.13 11.29
C ASP A 108 -9.16 -1.84 10.29
N GLN A 109 -8.30 -2.73 10.82
CA GLN A 109 -7.52 -3.67 10.02
C GLN A 109 -8.17 -5.05 10.00
N VAL A 110 -8.56 -5.51 8.81
CA VAL A 110 -9.17 -6.83 8.61
C VAL A 110 -8.20 -7.72 7.87
N TYR A 111 -7.86 -8.87 8.43
CA TYR A 111 -6.99 -9.86 7.78
C TYR A 111 -7.80 -11.10 7.39
N GLN A 112 -7.75 -11.45 6.12
CA GLN A 112 -8.45 -12.60 5.57
C GLN A 112 -7.60 -13.33 4.54
N THR A 113 -7.90 -14.60 4.27
CA THR A 113 -7.22 -15.32 3.20
C THR A 113 -7.74 -14.86 1.84
N GLY A 114 -6.86 -14.59 0.89
CA GLY A 114 -7.26 -14.12 -0.43
C GLY A 114 -6.09 -14.08 -1.41
N SER A 115 -6.41 -14.09 -2.70
CA SER A 115 -5.40 -13.95 -3.76
C SER A 115 -5.99 -13.27 -4.99
N ASP A 116 -5.27 -12.29 -5.53
CA ASP A 116 -5.52 -11.72 -6.84
C ASP A 116 -4.37 -12.11 -7.78
N ARG A 117 -4.68 -12.74 -8.91
CA ARG A 117 -3.65 -13.25 -9.84
C ARG A 117 -2.80 -12.13 -10.44
N SER A 118 -3.39 -10.97 -10.71
CA SER A 118 -2.65 -9.83 -11.25
C SER A 118 -1.74 -9.22 -10.18
N VAL A 119 -2.19 -9.10 -8.93
CA VAL A 119 -1.36 -8.59 -7.83
C VAL A 119 -0.23 -9.56 -7.53
N MET A 120 -0.51 -10.86 -7.49
CA MET A 120 0.49 -11.90 -7.28
C MET A 120 1.58 -11.91 -8.36
N ALA A 121 1.24 -11.61 -9.62
CA ALA A 121 2.25 -11.48 -10.67
C ALA A 121 3.26 -10.35 -10.36
N HIS A 122 2.79 -9.18 -9.94
CA HIS A 122 3.68 -8.07 -9.59
C HIS A 122 4.41 -8.28 -8.25
N ILE A 123 3.79 -8.95 -7.28
CA ILE A 123 4.47 -9.42 -6.07
C ILE A 123 5.64 -10.34 -6.44
N ASN A 124 5.47 -11.24 -7.41
CA ASN A 124 6.55 -12.12 -7.87
C ASN A 124 7.69 -11.33 -8.53
N ASP A 125 7.39 -10.26 -9.27
CA ASP A 125 8.43 -9.37 -9.81
C ASP A 125 9.24 -8.69 -8.69
N VAL A 126 8.58 -8.21 -7.63
CA VAL A 126 9.27 -7.62 -6.46
C VAL A 126 10.08 -8.67 -5.72
N ALA A 127 9.55 -9.88 -5.54
CA ALA A 127 10.26 -10.99 -4.91
C ALA A 127 11.50 -11.40 -5.73
N TYR A 128 11.38 -11.39 -7.06
CA TYR A 128 12.50 -11.64 -7.96
C TYR A 128 13.57 -10.56 -7.81
N LEU A 129 13.19 -9.27 -7.84
CA LEU A 129 14.11 -8.16 -7.61
C LEU A 129 14.84 -8.27 -6.26
N LEU A 130 14.12 -8.64 -5.20
CA LEU A 130 14.70 -8.82 -3.87
C LEU A 130 15.76 -9.93 -3.85
N ARG A 131 15.46 -11.09 -4.46
CA ARG A 131 16.42 -12.19 -4.58
C ARG A 131 17.63 -11.77 -5.40
N GLN A 132 17.41 -11.08 -6.52
CA GLN A 132 18.49 -10.62 -7.38
C GLN A 132 19.43 -9.66 -6.64
N CYS A 133 18.90 -8.68 -5.88
CA CYS A 133 19.73 -7.79 -5.07
C CYS A 133 20.61 -8.59 -4.07
N VAL A 134 20.05 -9.60 -3.41
CA VAL A 134 20.82 -10.44 -2.48
C VAL A 134 21.86 -11.29 -3.20
N GLU A 135 21.54 -11.83 -4.38
CA GLU A 135 22.48 -12.56 -5.23
C GLU A 135 23.62 -11.67 -5.75
N ASP A 136 23.33 -10.40 -6.02
CA ASP A 136 24.28 -9.36 -6.43
C ASP A 136 25.14 -8.85 -5.25
N GLY A 137 24.96 -9.38 -4.03
CA GLY A 137 25.78 -9.09 -2.85
C GLY A 137 25.26 -7.95 -1.96
N TYR A 138 24.06 -7.42 -2.23
CA TYR A 138 23.42 -6.47 -1.31
C TYR A 138 22.86 -7.21 -0.08
N PRO A 139 22.90 -6.59 1.11
CA PRO A 139 22.28 -7.17 2.29
C PRO A 139 20.76 -7.30 2.11
N LEU A 140 20.17 -8.26 2.80
CA LEU A 140 18.71 -8.35 2.91
C LEU A 140 18.21 -7.09 3.65
N PRO A 141 17.16 -6.40 3.16
CA PRO A 141 16.71 -5.15 3.76
C PRO A 141 15.88 -5.41 5.03
N GLU A 142 16.59 -5.72 6.11
CA GLU A 142 16.01 -6.00 7.43
C GLU A 142 15.75 -4.71 8.22
N GLU A 143 16.58 -3.69 8.03
CA GLU A 143 16.45 -2.38 8.67
C GLU A 143 15.52 -1.46 7.88
N ASP A 144 14.85 -0.53 8.58
CA ASP A 144 13.86 0.39 8.01
C ASP A 144 14.40 1.15 6.79
N TRP A 145 15.60 1.73 6.91
CA TRP A 145 16.20 2.51 5.83
C TRP A 145 16.49 1.66 4.59
N ASP A 146 17.04 0.46 4.77
CA ASP A 146 17.35 -0.45 3.66
C ASP A 146 16.08 -0.94 2.98
N ALA A 147 15.03 -1.20 3.75
CA ALA A 147 13.73 -1.59 3.24
C ALA A 147 13.05 -0.45 2.50
N MET A 148 13.18 0.81 2.94
CA MET A 148 12.69 1.98 2.20
C MET A 148 13.49 2.21 0.92
N ALA A 149 14.83 2.09 0.96
CA ALA A 149 15.67 2.19 -0.23
C ALA A 149 15.33 1.12 -1.27
N PHE A 150 15.14 -0.14 -0.84
CA PHE A 150 14.64 -1.19 -1.71
C PHE A 150 13.24 -0.86 -2.26
N GLY A 151 12.33 -0.39 -1.40
CA GLY A 151 11.00 0.07 -1.79
C GLY A 151 11.04 1.14 -2.88
N GLY A 152 11.91 2.13 -2.75
CA GLY A 152 12.13 3.17 -3.76
C GLY A 152 12.54 2.60 -5.12
N LYS A 153 13.43 1.59 -5.14
CA LYS A 153 13.79 0.85 -6.36
C LYS A 153 12.59 0.08 -6.92
N ALA A 154 11.90 -0.68 -6.08
CA ALA A 154 10.80 -1.55 -6.49
C ALA A 154 9.60 -0.75 -7.03
N ASN A 155 9.28 0.38 -6.40
CA ASN A 155 8.18 1.27 -6.74
C ASN A 155 8.54 2.28 -7.84
N SER A 156 9.77 2.24 -8.34
CA SER A 156 10.20 2.91 -9.58
C SER A 156 10.19 1.98 -10.80
N MET A 157 9.72 0.73 -10.66
CA MET A 157 9.48 -0.16 -11.80
C MET A 157 8.11 0.09 -12.40
N LEU A 158 8.05 0.34 -13.71
CA LEU A 158 6.79 0.54 -14.43
C LEU A 158 5.86 -0.67 -14.27
N ARG A 159 4.60 -0.41 -13.95
CA ARG A 159 3.54 -1.41 -13.84
C ARG A 159 2.45 -1.15 -14.86
N LYS A 160 1.69 -2.21 -15.15
CA LYS A 160 0.50 -2.16 -15.99
C LYS A 160 -0.51 -3.17 -15.49
N THR A 161 -1.76 -2.74 -15.34
CA THR A 161 -2.88 -3.63 -15.02
C THR A 161 -3.88 -3.63 -16.17
N LYS A 162 -4.84 -4.56 -16.17
CA LYS A 162 -5.94 -4.56 -17.15
C LYS A 162 -6.78 -3.26 -17.08
N HIS A 163 -6.72 -2.60 -15.94
CA HIS A 163 -7.36 -1.33 -15.64
C HIS A 163 -6.43 -0.16 -15.89
N HIS A 164 -5.26 -0.33 -16.55
CA HIS A 164 -4.38 0.78 -16.98
C HIS A 164 -4.08 0.73 -18.48
N LYS A 165 -4.41 1.81 -19.20
CA LYS A 165 -4.14 1.97 -20.62
C LYS A 165 -2.63 2.03 -20.84
N ASP A 166 -2.00 2.93 -20.10
CA ASP A 166 -0.57 3.19 -20.13
C ASP A 166 0.14 2.54 -18.92
N TYR A 167 1.46 2.46 -19.00
CA TYR A 167 2.27 2.07 -17.85
C TYR A 167 2.35 3.22 -16.85
N PHE A 168 2.53 2.88 -15.58
CA PHE A 168 2.61 3.85 -14.49
C PHE A 168 3.65 3.46 -13.45
N TYR A 169 4.10 4.45 -12.66
CA TYR A 169 4.98 4.21 -11.52
C TYR A 169 4.14 4.07 -10.23
N PRO A 170 4.30 2.97 -9.47
CA PRO A 170 3.56 2.75 -8.23
C PRO A 170 3.67 3.88 -7.21
N LYS A 171 4.88 4.45 -7.05
CA LYS A 171 5.12 5.55 -6.09
C LYS A 171 4.33 6.82 -6.41
N GLU A 172 4.14 7.13 -7.69
CA GLU A 172 3.40 8.31 -8.14
C GLU A 172 1.92 8.12 -7.84
N HIS A 173 1.34 6.99 -8.28
CA HIS A 173 -0.06 6.66 -8.01
C HIS A 173 -0.38 6.55 -6.52
N PHE A 174 0.56 6.05 -5.71
CA PHE A 174 0.39 5.99 -4.27
C PHE A 174 0.42 7.39 -3.63
N GLY A 175 1.34 8.26 -4.07
CA GLY A 175 1.37 9.66 -3.62
C GLY A 175 0.10 10.42 -4.01
N GLU A 176 -0.37 10.26 -5.26
CA GLU A 176 -1.61 10.88 -5.75
C GLU A 176 -2.84 10.47 -4.92
N PHE A 177 -2.89 9.21 -4.48
CA PHE A 177 -3.95 8.74 -3.58
C PHE A 177 -3.96 9.51 -2.25
N TRP A 178 -2.80 9.63 -1.60
CA TRP A 178 -2.69 10.36 -0.33
C TRP A 178 -2.91 11.87 -0.51
N GLU A 179 -2.49 12.42 -1.64
CA GLU A 179 -2.71 13.83 -1.96
C GLU A 179 -4.20 14.11 -2.12
N GLY A 180 -4.91 13.23 -2.82
CA GLY A 180 -6.36 13.27 -2.95
C GLY A 180 -7.07 13.26 -1.61
N LEU A 181 -6.67 12.38 -0.69
CA LEU A 181 -7.23 12.34 0.67
C LEU A 181 -6.95 13.62 1.46
N LEU A 182 -5.72 14.14 1.39
CA LEU A 182 -5.35 15.38 2.07
C LEU A 182 -6.20 16.56 1.58
N ARG A 183 -6.30 16.74 0.25
CA ARG A 183 -7.13 17.78 -0.36
C ARG A 183 -8.60 17.66 0.00
N ALA A 184 -9.11 16.43 0.06
CA ALA A 184 -10.48 16.14 0.43
C ALA A 184 -10.76 16.57 1.87
N MET A 185 -9.86 16.23 2.80
CA MET A 185 -9.94 16.62 4.20
C MET A 185 -9.82 18.16 4.39
N GLU A 186 -8.93 18.83 3.64
CA GLU A 186 -8.81 20.29 3.67
C GLU A 186 -10.09 20.99 3.13
N ALA A 187 -10.75 20.39 2.13
CA ALA A 187 -12.02 20.88 1.62
C ALA A 187 -13.15 20.77 2.65
N GLU A 188 -13.20 19.69 3.43
CA GLU A 188 -14.16 19.54 4.54
C GLU A 188 -13.96 20.57 5.65
N GLY A 189 -12.70 20.89 5.98
CA GLY A 189 -12.35 21.94 6.95
C GLY A 189 -12.86 23.34 6.56
N ASN A 190 -13.13 23.57 5.27
CA ASN A 190 -13.69 24.82 4.72
C ASN A 190 -15.17 24.70 4.29
N GLY A 191 -15.79 23.53 4.39
CA GLY A 191 -17.16 23.27 3.98
C GLY A 191 -17.57 21.85 4.35
N GLY A 192 -18.21 21.71 5.51
CA GLY A 192 -18.52 20.42 6.12
C GLY A 192 -19.25 19.45 5.19
N LEU A 193 -18.52 18.44 4.75
CA LEU A 193 -19.03 17.11 4.42
C LEU A 193 -18.40 16.18 5.46
N ALA A 194 -19.06 15.08 5.78
CA ALA A 194 -18.53 14.13 6.76
C ALA A 194 -17.48 13.23 6.11
N VAL A 195 -16.51 12.69 6.87
CA VAL A 195 -15.50 11.73 6.38
C VAL A 195 -16.12 10.56 5.60
N ASP A 196 -17.35 10.17 5.92
CA ASP A 196 -18.12 9.14 5.19
C ASP A 196 -18.62 9.61 3.80
N GLU A 197 -18.74 10.91 3.58
CA GLU A 197 -18.97 11.55 2.29
C GLU A 197 -17.67 11.74 1.49
N LEU A 198 -16.47 11.87 2.08
CA LEU A 198 -15.21 11.75 1.32
C LEU A 198 -15.00 10.35 0.76
N LYS A 199 -15.31 9.33 1.57
CA LYS A 199 -15.36 7.94 1.12
C LYS A 199 -16.34 7.75 -0.05
N LYS A 200 -17.41 8.55 -0.11
CA LYS A 200 -18.37 8.54 -1.24
C LYS A 200 -17.96 9.43 -2.40
N ALA A 201 -17.34 10.58 -2.17
CA ALA A 201 -16.93 11.53 -3.20
C ALA A 201 -15.71 11.04 -3.99
N ALA A 202 -14.79 10.33 -3.34
CA ALA A 202 -13.75 9.55 -4.01
C ALA A 202 -14.31 8.41 -4.89
N VAL A 203 -15.59 8.07 -4.70
CA VAL A 203 -16.27 6.93 -5.34
C VAL A 203 -17.40 7.38 -6.28
N ALA A 204 -17.80 8.65 -6.26
CA ALA A 204 -18.96 9.15 -6.99
C ALA A 204 -18.80 9.15 -8.52
N ASP A 205 -17.67 8.67 -9.05
CA ASP A 205 -17.48 8.43 -10.47
C ASP A 205 -16.94 7.02 -10.81
N VAL A 206 -17.20 6.01 -9.97
CA VAL A 206 -16.85 4.62 -10.29
C VAL A 206 -18.09 3.73 -10.34
N PRO A 207 -18.73 3.58 -11.51
CA PRO A 207 -19.73 2.53 -11.73
C PRO A 207 -19.02 1.17 -11.80
N ALA A 208 -19.67 0.15 -11.25
CA ALA A 208 -19.17 -1.23 -11.15
C ALA A 208 -18.83 -1.94 -12.48
N ASP A 209 -18.96 -1.28 -13.63
CA ASP A 209 -18.65 -1.84 -14.94
C ASP A 209 -17.78 -0.93 -15.84
N ASN A 210 -17.22 0.17 -15.33
CA ASN A 210 -16.23 0.96 -16.07
C ASN A 210 -15.23 1.58 -15.09
N VAL A 211 -13.98 1.12 -15.14
CA VAL A 211 -12.89 1.81 -14.44
C VAL A 211 -12.67 3.14 -15.13
N VAL A 212 -13.17 4.20 -14.51
CA VAL A 212 -12.83 5.58 -14.86
C VAL A 212 -11.40 5.81 -14.38
N TYR A 213 -10.50 6.02 -15.34
CA TYR A 213 -9.25 6.70 -15.07
C TYR A 213 -9.59 8.12 -14.61
N VAL A 214 -9.04 8.52 -13.48
CA VAL A 214 -8.85 9.95 -13.27
C VAL A 214 -7.77 10.38 -14.27
N ASP A 215 -8.19 10.84 -15.45
CA ASP A 215 -7.29 11.42 -16.43
C ASP A 215 -6.93 12.84 -15.96
N PHE A 216 -5.80 12.97 -15.27
CA PHE A 216 -5.25 14.27 -14.87
C PHE A 216 -4.55 15.01 -16.02
N ARG A 217 -4.65 14.57 -17.29
CA ARG A 217 -4.19 15.38 -18.42
C ARG A 217 -5.27 16.35 -18.88
N MET A 218 -5.13 17.59 -18.43
CA MET A 218 -5.22 18.88 -19.16
C MET A 218 -5.76 19.96 -18.20
N ARG A 219 -5.07 21.08 -17.98
CA ARG A 219 -4.76 22.10 -18.99
C ARG A 219 -3.55 22.97 -18.58
N LYS A 220 -2.69 23.17 -19.59
CA LYS A 220 -1.72 24.24 -19.88
C LYS A 220 -1.06 24.98 -18.73
#